data_AF-A0A1F9X2G5-F1
#
_entry.id   AF-A0A1F9X2G5-F1
#
_cell.length_a   1.000
_cell.length_b   1.000
_cell.length_c   1.000
_cell.angle_alpha   90.00
_cell.angle_beta   90.00
_cell.angle_gamma   90.00
#
_symmetry.space_group_name_H-M   'P 1'
#
loop_
_entity.id
_entity.type
_entity.pdbx_description
1 polymer ?
#
loop_
_entity_poly.entity_id
_entity_poly.type
_entity_poly.pdbx_seq_one_letter_code
_entity_poly.pdbx_strand_id
1 'polypeptide(L)'
;MNNKPIFFLVLLNIAFVSSCGKKPVVVQDTQPLKPRQIVIPEKKAEEIYRYGGEIYRDPFAALTEKRMISASLQATGEAEKPNIGILDLRGIITDKNSRMAILSGPMGSYILKNGRLFDSRNRLVRGVSGSIYGRSVTLTTEDKFTKTYKLTGTE
;
A
#
# COMPACT_ATOMS: atom_id res chain seq x y z
N MET A 1 56.09 -25.90 13.47
CA MET A 1 56.00 -26.70 14.72
C MET A 1 54.82 -26.16 15.51
N ASN A 2 53.88 -26.87 16.09
CA ASN A 2 53.48 -28.28 16.15
C ASN A 2 52.06 -28.19 16.78
N ASN A 3 51.02 -28.72 16.13
CA ASN A 3 50.32 -29.97 16.48
C ASN A 3 49.12 -29.77 17.43
N LYS A 4 47.91 -29.95 16.87
CA LYS A 4 46.62 -30.20 17.57
C LYS A 4 46.71 -31.55 18.34
N PRO A 5 45.87 -31.83 19.36
CA PRO A 5 44.49 -32.35 19.14
C PRO A 5 43.47 -31.98 20.25
N ILE A 6 42.21 -31.61 19.98
CA ILE A 6 41.08 -32.47 19.55
C ILE A 6 40.95 -33.77 20.37
N PHE A 7 41.18 -33.72 21.69
CA PHE A 7 40.97 -34.88 22.59
C PHE A 7 39.97 -34.62 23.73
N PHE A 8 39.36 -33.42 23.78
CA PHE A 8 38.56 -33.00 24.93
C PHE A 8 37.04 -33.25 24.82
N LEU A 9 36.54 -33.77 23.69
CA LEU A 9 35.09 -33.85 23.43
C LEU A 9 34.49 -35.27 23.45
N VAL A 10 35.27 -36.31 23.73
CA VAL A 10 34.80 -37.71 23.74
C VAL A 10 34.59 -38.26 25.17
N LEU A 11 35.14 -37.62 26.20
CA LEU A 11 35.06 -38.10 27.60
C LEU A 11 33.83 -37.65 28.40
N LEU A 12 32.96 -36.79 27.85
CA LEU A 12 31.70 -36.37 28.48
C LEU A 12 30.54 -37.37 28.26
N ASN A 13 30.80 -38.52 27.62
CA ASN A 13 29.78 -39.54 27.30
C ASN A 13 29.81 -40.78 28.20
N ILE A 14 30.56 -40.81 29.31
CA ILE A 14 30.71 -42.02 30.16
C ILE A 14 30.35 -41.77 31.64
N ALA A 15 29.88 -40.58 32.00
CA ALA A 15 29.42 -40.31 33.37
C ALA A 15 27.98 -40.82 33.59
N PHE A 16 27.89 -42.03 34.14
CA PHE A 16 26.86 -42.45 35.08
C PHE A 16 25.46 -42.76 34.52
N VAL A 17 25.47 -43.79 33.68
CA VAL A 17 24.53 -44.91 33.83
C VAL A 17 24.68 -45.48 35.27
N SER A 18 23.57 -45.60 36.01
CA SER A 18 23.28 -46.56 37.12
C SER A 18 22.57 -45.90 38.31
N SER A 19 21.24 -46.00 38.38
CA SER A 19 20.48 -46.32 39.62
C SER A 19 18.98 -46.10 39.40
N CYS A 20 18.19 -47.18 39.33
CA CYS A 20 16.78 -47.12 39.70
C CYS A 20 16.34 -48.51 40.20
N GLY A 21 16.14 -48.60 41.51
CA GLY A 21 15.77 -49.83 42.21
C GLY A 21 14.33 -50.25 41.93
N LYS A 22 14.13 -51.57 41.76
CA LYS A 22 12.82 -52.21 41.66
C LYS A 22 12.12 -52.18 43.03
N LYS A 23 10.86 -51.75 43.07
CA LYS A 23 9.92 -52.07 44.16
C LYS A 23 8.95 -53.15 43.66
N PRO A 24 8.61 -54.17 44.46
CA PRO A 24 7.62 -55.16 44.06
C PRO A 24 6.22 -54.53 44.07
N VAL A 25 5.53 -54.62 42.94
CA VAL A 25 4.11 -54.26 42.84
C VAL A 25 3.29 -55.48 43.28
N VAL A 26 2.47 -55.26 44.31
CA VAL A 26 1.48 -56.20 44.82
C VAL A 26 0.42 -56.44 43.74
N VAL A 27 0.19 -57.72 43.43
CA VAL A 27 -0.86 -58.19 42.52
C VAL A 27 -2.21 -57.90 43.18
N GLN A 28 -3.04 -57.06 42.55
CA GLN A 28 -4.46 -56.99 42.86
C GLN A 28 -5.25 -57.71 41.78
N ASP A 29 -6.10 -58.61 42.24
CA ASP A 29 -6.98 -59.47 41.47
C ASP A 29 -7.81 -58.73 40.42
N THR A 30 -7.88 -59.33 39.25
CA THR A 30 -8.69 -58.87 38.13
C THR A 30 -10.15 -59.24 38.38
N GLN A 31 -11.03 -58.25 38.62
CA GLN A 31 -12.46 -58.46 38.45
C GLN A 31 -12.87 -58.20 36.99
N PRO A 32 -13.73 -59.02 36.38
CA PRO A 32 -14.08 -58.90 34.97
C PRO A 32 -14.95 -57.64 34.71
N LEU A 33 -14.45 -56.78 33.83
CA LEU A 33 -15.14 -55.58 33.37
C LEU A 33 -16.36 -55.93 32.52
N LYS A 34 -17.54 -55.45 32.96
CA LYS A 34 -18.78 -55.45 32.19
C LYS A 34 -18.58 -54.66 30.88
N PRO A 35 -19.01 -55.16 29.71
CA PRO A 35 -18.80 -54.46 28.45
C PRO A 35 -19.55 -53.12 28.46
N ARG A 36 -18.79 -52.03 28.37
CA ARG A 36 -19.31 -50.66 28.25
C ARG A 36 -19.82 -50.47 26.82
N GLN A 37 -21.10 -50.12 26.67
CA GLN A 37 -21.63 -49.69 25.37
C GLN A 37 -20.91 -48.42 24.93
N ILE A 38 -20.28 -48.49 23.75
CA ILE A 38 -19.62 -47.35 23.11
C ILE A 38 -20.72 -46.50 22.49
N VAL A 39 -21.13 -45.44 23.18
CA VAL A 39 -21.92 -44.37 22.57
C VAL A 39 -20.96 -43.54 21.73
N ILE A 40 -21.05 -43.67 20.41
CA ILE A 40 -20.27 -42.86 19.48
C ILE A 40 -20.85 -41.43 19.54
N PRO A 41 -20.09 -40.42 19.97
CA PRO A 41 -20.60 -39.05 19.98
C PRO A 41 -20.82 -38.57 18.55
N GLU A 42 -22.01 -38.04 18.27
CA GLU A 42 -22.36 -37.47 16.98
C GLU A 42 -21.44 -36.28 16.67
N LYS A 43 -20.60 -36.44 15.64
CA LYS A 43 -19.67 -35.41 15.21
C LYS A 43 -20.47 -34.30 14.53
N LYS A 44 -20.68 -33.18 15.23
CA LYS A 44 -21.22 -31.95 14.65
C LYS A 44 -20.37 -31.57 13.43
N ALA A 45 -21.00 -31.52 12.27
CA ALA A 45 -20.38 -31.02 11.06
C ALA A 45 -19.92 -29.57 11.28
N GLU A 46 -18.66 -29.28 10.98
CA GLU A 46 -18.11 -27.93 11.08
C GLU A 46 -18.81 -27.04 10.06
N GLU A 47 -19.42 -25.94 10.52
CA GLU A 47 -20.07 -24.98 9.64
C GLU A 47 -19.03 -24.35 8.70
N ILE A 48 -19.14 -24.68 7.41
CA ILE A 48 -18.30 -24.08 6.37
C ILE A 48 -18.68 -22.60 6.28
N TYR A 49 -17.83 -21.72 6.81
CA TYR A 49 -17.99 -20.28 6.70
C TYR A 49 -17.90 -19.86 5.22
N ARG A 50 -19.05 -19.56 4.61
CA ARG A 50 -19.11 -18.95 3.28
C ARG A 50 -19.19 -17.44 3.42
N TYR A 51 -18.21 -16.73 2.88
CA TYR A 51 -18.21 -15.26 2.86
C TYR A 51 -19.24 -14.76 1.85
N GLY A 52 -20.35 -14.18 2.34
CA GLY A 52 -21.48 -13.70 1.53
C GLY A 52 -21.25 -12.35 0.82
N GLY A 53 -19.99 -11.94 0.63
CA GLY A 53 -19.64 -10.61 0.09
C GLY A 53 -20.00 -10.36 -1.38
N GLU A 54 -20.56 -11.35 -2.06
CA GLU A 54 -21.00 -11.25 -3.46
C GLU A 54 -22.45 -10.80 -3.59
N ILE A 55 -23.26 -10.84 -2.52
CA ILE A 55 -24.72 -10.77 -2.64
C ILE A 55 -25.26 -9.33 -2.71
N TYR A 56 -24.48 -8.29 -2.37
CA TYR A 56 -24.97 -6.91 -2.46
C TYR A 56 -23.86 -5.92 -2.83
N ARG A 57 -23.48 -5.91 -4.11
CA ARG A 57 -23.03 -4.66 -4.72
C ARG A 57 -24.25 -3.99 -5.32
N ASP A 58 -24.59 -2.81 -4.82
CA ASP A 58 -25.66 -2.00 -5.38
C ASP A 58 -25.40 -1.81 -6.89
N PRO A 59 -26.31 -2.26 -7.78
CA PRO A 59 -26.12 -2.15 -9.23
C PRO A 59 -26.08 -0.71 -9.73
N PHE A 60 -26.47 0.26 -8.90
CA PHE A 60 -26.34 1.69 -9.18
C PHE A 60 -25.14 2.34 -8.48
N ALA A 61 -24.40 1.60 -7.65
CA ALA A 61 -23.15 2.08 -7.10
C ALA A 61 -22.06 2.03 -8.17
N ALA A 62 -21.69 3.20 -8.68
CA ALA A 62 -20.63 3.34 -9.65
C ALA A 62 -19.30 2.83 -9.07
N LEU A 63 -18.74 1.77 -9.66
CA LEU A 63 -17.39 1.25 -9.39
C LEU A 63 -16.34 2.26 -9.89
N THR A 64 -16.14 3.32 -9.13
CA THR A 64 -15.28 4.43 -9.53
C THR A 64 -13.86 4.16 -9.06
N GLU A 65 -13.14 3.26 -9.75
CA GLU A 65 -11.69 3.09 -9.58
C GLU A 65 -10.88 4.25 -10.19
N LYS A 66 -11.52 5.12 -10.97
CA LYS A 66 -10.91 6.38 -11.44
C LYS A 66 -11.11 7.44 -10.38
N ARG A 67 -10.02 7.82 -9.68
CA ARG A 67 -9.88 9.02 -8.82
C ARG A 67 -11.06 9.97 -8.97
N MET A 68 -11.86 10.10 -7.91
CA MET A 68 -13.13 10.84 -7.86
C MET A 68 -13.03 12.21 -8.53
N ILE A 69 -13.36 12.28 -9.82
CA ILE A 69 -13.70 13.54 -10.47
C ILE A 69 -15.20 13.66 -10.29
N SER A 70 -15.64 14.69 -9.58
CA SER A 70 -17.06 14.94 -9.34
C SER A 70 -17.85 14.88 -10.66
N ALA A 71 -19.07 14.32 -10.61
CA ALA A 71 -19.92 14.20 -11.79
C ALA A 71 -20.17 15.56 -12.48
N SER A 72 -20.16 16.66 -11.70
CA SER A 72 -20.26 18.02 -12.22
C SER A 72 -19.05 18.44 -13.07
N LEU A 73 -17.82 18.13 -12.67
CA LEU A 73 -16.62 18.44 -13.45
C LEU A 73 -16.54 17.64 -14.75
N GLN A 74 -17.11 16.43 -14.77
CA GLN A 74 -17.22 15.65 -16.01
C GLN A 74 -18.23 16.27 -16.98
N ALA A 75 -19.36 16.78 -16.47
CA ALA A 75 -20.39 17.41 -17.28
C ALA A 75 -19.93 18.76 -17.87
N THR A 76 -19.13 19.55 -17.13
CA THR A 76 -18.64 20.85 -17.61
C THR A 76 -17.36 20.75 -18.45
N GLY A 77 -16.71 19.58 -18.49
CA GLY A 77 -15.41 19.40 -19.15
C GLY A 77 -14.26 20.10 -18.42
N GLU A 78 -14.47 20.53 -17.18
CA GLU A 78 -13.49 21.26 -16.38
C GLU A 78 -12.55 20.31 -15.64
N ALA A 79 -11.32 20.77 -15.40
CA ALA A 79 -10.38 20.08 -14.54
C ALA A 79 -10.58 20.49 -13.08
N GLU A 80 -10.33 19.55 -12.17
CA GLU A 80 -10.28 19.82 -10.75
C GLU A 80 -9.13 20.79 -10.42
N LYS A 81 -9.39 21.80 -9.59
CA LYS A 81 -8.39 22.79 -9.17
C LYS A 81 -7.37 22.12 -8.24
N PRO A 82 -6.09 21.98 -8.63
CA PRO A 82 -5.07 21.45 -7.74
C PRO A 82 -4.70 22.47 -6.67
N ASN A 83 -4.19 22.00 -5.54
CA ASN A 83 -3.42 22.86 -4.65
C ASN A 83 -2.12 23.22 -5.37
N ILE A 84 -1.98 24.49 -5.78
CA ILE A 84 -0.77 24.89 -6.51
C ILE A 84 0.47 24.74 -5.63
N GLY A 85 0.39 24.95 -4.31
CA GLY A 85 1.56 24.95 -3.41
C GLY A 85 2.37 23.65 -3.33
N ILE A 86 1.81 22.53 -3.80
CA ILE A 86 2.43 21.20 -3.82
C ILE A 86 2.87 20.75 -5.23
N LEU A 87 2.87 21.66 -6.20
CA LEU A 87 3.33 21.38 -7.56
C LEU A 87 4.84 21.58 -7.67
N ASP A 88 5.46 20.80 -8.55
CA ASP A 88 6.85 20.91 -8.94
C ASP A 88 6.96 21.26 -10.41
N LEU A 89 7.81 22.24 -10.74
CA LEU A 89 8.13 22.57 -12.12
C LEU A 89 9.10 21.53 -12.68
N ARG A 90 8.64 20.73 -13.64
CA ARG A 90 9.44 19.68 -14.29
C ARG A 90 10.24 20.20 -15.47
N GLY A 91 9.69 21.16 -16.22
CA GLY A 91 10.34 21.68 -17.40
C GLY A 91 9.63 22.85 -18.04
N ILE A 92 10.34 23.57 -18.89
CA ILE A 92 9.80 24.64 -19.72
C ILE A 92 10.16 24.33 -21.17
N ILE A 93 9.15 24.20 -22.02
CA ILE A 93 9.28 23.99 -23.46
C ILE A 93 9.08 25.34 -24.15
N THR A 94 10.04 25.74 -24.98
CA THR A 94 9.93 26.94 -25.81
C THR A 94 9.82 26.53 -27.26
N ASP A 95 8.73 26.94 -27.90
CA ASP A 95 8.51 26.85 -29.34
C ASP A 95 8.56 28.26 -29.95
N LYS A 96 8.68 28.37 -31.29
CA LYS A 96 8.80 29.64 -32.02
C LYS A 96 7.69 30.63 -31.68
N ASN A 97 6.49 30.12 -31.44
CA ASN A 97 5.29 30.93 -31.22
C ASN A 97 4.76 30.91 -29.78
N SER A 98 5.25 30.02 -28.92
CA SER A 98 4.71 29.88 -27.56
C SER A 98 5.70 29.26 -26.59
N ARG A 99 5.55 29.63 -25.31
CA ARG A 99 6.25 29.00 -24.20
C ARG A 99 5.25 28.23 -23.34
N MET A 100 5.63 27.02 -22.96
CA MET A 100 4.83 26.11 -22.14
C MET A 100 5.64 25.65 -20.96
N ALA A 101 5.00 25.46 -19.81
CA ALA A 101 5.62 24.86 -18.64
C ALA A 101 4.89 23.59 -18.22
N ILE A 102 5.65 22.59 -17.81
CA ILE A 102 5.15 21.31 -17.32
C ILE A 102 5.32 21.29 -15.81
N LEU A 103 4.21 21.17 -15.10
CA LEU A 103 4.17 21.00 -13.66
C LEU A 103 3.68 19.59 -13.31
N SER A 104 4.12 19.08 -12.17
CA SER A 104 3.71 17.77 -11.66
C SER A 104 3.34 17.89 -10.20
N GLY A 105 2.31 17.16 -9.77
CA GLY A 105 1.96 17.04 -8.36
C GLY A 105 1.30 15.70 -8.06
N PRO A 106 0.85 15.47 -6.82
CA PRO A 106 0.23 14.21 -6.41
C PRO A 106 -1.04 13.85 -7.20
N MET A 107 -1.78 14.88 -7.62
CA MET A 107 -3.04 14.74 -8.35
C MET A 107 -2.84 14.46 -9.85
N GLY A 108 -1.67 14.78 -10.41
CA GLY A 108 -1.37 14.56 -11.83
C GLY A 108 -0.33 15.54 -12.38
N SER A 109 -0.22 15.56 -13.71
CA SER A 109 0.61 16.50 -14.45
C SER A 109 -0.23 17.61 -15.05
N TYR A 110 0.32 18.81 -15.07
CA TYR A 110 -0.34 20.02 -15.55
C TYR A 110 0.54 20.75 -16.55
N ILE A 111 -0.08 21.40 -17.53
CA ILE A 111 0.60 22.18 -18.55
C ILE A 111 0.11 23.62 -18.45
N LEU A 112 1.03 24.55 -18.23
CA LEU A 112 0.75 25.98 -18.34
C LEU A 112 1.07 26.42 -19.77
N LYS A 113 0.06 26.89 -20.51
CA LYS A 113 0.19 27.40 -21.88
C LYS A 113 -0.69 28.64 -22.07
N ASN A 114 -0.14 29.69 -22.69
CA ASN A 114 -0.87 30.93 -22.97
C ASN A 114 -1.56 31.51 -21.72
N GLY A 115 -0.86 31.44 -20.57
CA GLY A 115 -1.34 31.93 -19.29
C GLY A 115 -2.41 31.09 -18.58
N ARG A 116 -2.80 29.95 -19.16
CA ARG A 116 -3.85 29.06 -18.63
C ARG A 116 -3.27 27.69 -18.27
N LEU A 117 -3.75 27.12 -17.17
CA LEU A 117 -3.33 25.82 -16.69
C LEU A 117 -4.27 24.73 -17.21
N PHE A 118 -3.70 23.64 -17.73
CA PHE A 118 -4.42 22.49 -18.25
C PHE A 118 -4.01 21.23 -17.50
N ASP A 119 -4.95 20.32 -17.29
CA ASP A 119 -4.69 18.97 -16.78
C ASP A 119 -4.15 18.05 -17.89
N SER A 120 -3.64 16.89 -17.53
CA SER A 120 -3.23 15.76 -18.38
C SER A 120 -4.23 15.40 -19.49
N ARG A 121 -5.53 15.64 -19.26
CA ARG A 121 -6.61 15.42 -20.24
C ARG A 121 -6.89 16.64 -21.13
N ASN A 122 -6.00 17.63 -21.15
CA ASN A 122 -6.15 18.90 -21.86
C ASN A 122 -7.41 19.70 -21.46
N ARG A 123 -7.90 19.50 -20.23
CA ARG A 123 -9.02 20.25 -19.66
C ARG A 123 -8.51 21.49 -18.96
N LEU A 124 -9.22 22.60 -19.11
CA LEU A 124 -8.89 23.85 -18.46
C LEU A 124 -9.10 23.74 -16.94
N VAL A 125 -8.08 24.11 -16.17
CA VAL A 125 -8.19 24.30 -14.72
C VAL A 125 -8.66 25.74 -14.49
N ARG A 126 -9.92 25.90 -14.11
CA ARG A 126 -10.47 27.24 -13.83
C ARG A 126 -9.90 27.80 -12.53
N GLY A 127 -9.81 29.12 -12.48
CA GLY A 127 -9.31 29.86 -11.34
C GLY A 127 -7.83 29.73 -11.05
N VAL A 128 -7.05 29.18 -11.98
CA VAL A 128 -5.59 29.21 -11.94
C VAL A 128 -5.05 29.80 -13.25
N SER A 129 -4.30 30.89 -13.10
CA SER A 129 -3.57 31.55 -14.18
C SER A 129 -2.09 31.51 -13.89
N GLY A 130 -1.26 31.80 -14.89
CA GLY A 130 0.17 31.87 -14.64
C GLY A 130 0.95 32.58 -15.72
N SER A 131 2.22 32.85 -15.43
CA SER A 131 3.17 33.45 -16.35
C SER A 131 4.49 32.70 -16.32
N ILE A 132 5.19 32.69 -17.44
CA ILE A 132 6.49 32.03 -17.59
C ILE A 132 7.53 33.11 -17.87
N TYR A 133 8.50 33.26 -16.99
CA TYR A 133 9.59 34.24 -17.12
C TYR A 133 10.94 33.56 -16.94
N GLY A 134 11.76 33.59 -18.00
CA GLY A 134 13.04 32.89 -18.03
C GLY A 134 12.89 31.41 -17.67
N ARG A 135 13.58 30.99 -16.59
CA ARG A 135 13.53 29.63 -16.01
C ARG A 135 12.57 29.50 -14.83
N SER A 136 11.63 30.45 -14.69
CA SER A 136 10.67 30.49 -13.58
C SER A 136 9.23 30.52 -14.10
N VAL A 137 8.33 29.98 -13.28
CA VAL A 137 6.89 29.97 -13.54
C VAL A 137 6.17 30.49 -12.31
N THR A 138 5.30 31.47 -12.48
CA THR A 138 4.45 31.98 -11.42
C THR A 138 3.02 31.55 -11.68
N LEU A 139 2.39 30.88 -10.72
CA LEU A 139 0.97 30.55 -10.74
C LEU A 139 0.22 31.44 -9.76
N THR A 140 -0.98 31.86 -10.15
CA THR A 140 -1.87 32.72 -9.38
C THR A 140 -3.28 32.12 -9.38
N THR A 141 -3.83 31.91 -8.20
CA THR A 141 -5.22 31.48 -8.00
C THR A 141 -6.16 32.69 -7.94
N GLU A 142 -7.46 32.50 -8.18
CA GLU A 142 -8.53 33.50 -7.92
C GLU A 142 -8.46 34.10 -6.51
N ASP A 143 -8.05 33.31 -5.52
CA ASP A 143 -7.86 33.70 -4.12
C ASP A 143 -6.65 34.63 -3.90
N LYS A 144 -6.03 35.13 -4.98
CA LYS A 144 -4.77 35.91 -5.01
C LYS A 144 -3.55 35.20 -4.41
N PHE A 145 -3.67 33.91 -4.11
CA PHE A 145 -2.53 33.09 -3.72
C PHE A 145 -1.59 32.93 -4.90
N THR A 146 -0.31 33.26 -4.71
CA THR A 146 0.72 33.20 -5.74
C THR A 146 1.84 32.27 -5.31
N LYS A 147 2.36 31.48 -6.25
CA LYS A 147 3.52 30.61 -6.03
C LYS A 147 4.42 30.62 -7.25
N THR A 148 5.71 30.86 -6.98
CA THR A 148 6.75 30.85 -8.00
C THR A 148 7.57 29.58 -7.90
N TYR A 149 7.74 28.89 -9.02
CA TYR A 149 8.61 27.73 -9.19
C TYR A 149 9.81 28.13 -10.02
N LYS A 150 10.99 27.70 -9.59
CA LYS A 150 12.24 27.84 -10.35
C LYS A 150 12.63 26.46 -10.85
N LEU A 151 13.06 26.39 -12.11
CA LEU A 151 13.56 25.15 -12.68
C LEU A 151 14.93 24.86 -12.09
N THR A 152 14.99 23.93 -11.14
CA THR A 152 16.24 23.37 -10.62
C THR A 152 16.94 22.61 -11.75
N GLY A 153 17.94 23.23 -12.36
CA GLY A 153 18.93 22.53 -13.16
C GLY A 153 20.02 22.05 -12.22
N THR A 154 20.33 20.76 -12.23
CA THR A 154 21.69 20.32 -11.93
C THR A 154 22.60 20.94 -13.00
N GLU A 155 23.52 21.80 -12.55
CA GLU A 155 24.66 22.26 -13.34
C GLU A 155 25.49 21.07 -13.83
#